data_AF-A0A1I7VBX7-F1
#
_entry.id   AF-A0A1I7VBX7-F1
#
_cell.length_a   1.000
_cell.length_b   1.000
_cell.length_c   1.000
_cell.angle_alpha   90.00
_cell.angle_beta   90.00
_cell.angle_gamma   90.00
#
_symmetry.space_group_name_H-M   'P 1'
#
loop_
_entity.id
_entity.type
_entity.pdbx_description
1 polymer ?
#
loop_
_entity_poly.entity_id
_entity_poly.type
_entity_poly.pdbx_seq_one_letter_code
_entity_poly.pdbx_strand_id
1 'polypeptide(L)'
;MAQKPIKYNGILILTDEPEQLTAVESEEWEEIEPFLPMESFSLSEKFLLQLINCQFMILQENINAGRFVDDLVPSSESKDNRPFYLRESFPWTADYANKRNYVKELLHICNQSQIQRWRKIKKVVDVSKAKKVAEGVYSEVFIAQYKMETVILKLIPIGDNKLFDGCCISSFREGAAKLIALKELADLSQVEDGYSTEGFVQLKGAMVVKGRYPSSMINAWKQYKRSMKSDKVNPALFPANQNFLLLSVENGGISLKEYEITTMLQAYSIVYQLFMAIAVAEIRLSFEHRDLNSGNVLITSADWHDIIRGKFDGSEVYIYAHGARVKIINSSFCRMTKDVSSMYFDWTSNEEFFMGEGDFEHIAFQTMRKINRNTWRPFWPMTNVLWLAYIIDFIHDRLKQLNVGSSEDHAAFFRHFKYLYRYASAWKWIRDHIDNHMKKEVIEKAE
;
A
#
# COMPACT_ATOMS: atom_id res chain seq x y z
N MET A 1 -23.29 -6.23 -18.46
CA MET A 1 -22.07 -6.85 -19.03
C MET A 1 -21.14 -7.15 -17.88
N ALA A 2 -20.68 -8.40 -17.71
CA ALA A 2 -19.66 -8.69 -16.70
C ALA A 2 -18.37 -7.98 -17.11
N GLN A 3 -17.85 -7.07 -16.26
CA GLN A 3 -16.51 -6.51 -16.45
C GLN A 3 -15.53 -7.68 -16.61
N LYS A 4 -14.76 -7.70 -17.70
CA LYS A 4 -13.65 -8.65 -17.83
C LYS A 4 -12.74 -8.47 -16.61
N PRO A 5 -12.25 -9.54 -15.99
CA PRO A 5 -11.33 -9.41 -14.87
C PRO A 5 -10.09 -8.64 -15.34
N ILE A 6 -9.79 -7.52 -14.67
CA ILE A 6 -8.62 -6.70 -14.93
C ILE A 6 -7.37 -7.58 -14.79
N LYS A 7 -6.59 -7.69 -15.86
CA LYS A 7 -5.33 -8.44 -15.85
C LYS A 7 -4.20 -7.57 -15.31
N TYR A 8 -3.63 -8.01 -14.18
CA TYR A 8 -2.46 -7.37 -13.58
C TYR A 8 -1.17 -8.02 -14.13
N ASN A 9 -0.69 -7.51 -15.27
CA ASN A 9 0.48 -8.06 -15.98
C ASN A 9 1.82 -7.40 -15.58
N GLY A 10 1.83 -6.50 -14.60
CA GLY A 10 3.07 -5.88 -14.12
C GLY A 10 3.93 -6.82 -13.27
N ILE A 11 5.17 -6.40 -13.01
CA ILE A 11 6.17 -7.20 -12.30
C ILE A 11 6.68 -6.42 -11.09
N LEU A 12 6.73 -7.06 -9.92
CA LEU A 12 7.40 -6.50 -8.75
C LEU A 12 8.91 -6.66 -8.90
N ILE A 13 9.63 -5.54 -8.97
CA ILE A 13 11.07 -5.48 -9.13
C ILE A 13 11.70 -5.18 -7.77
N LEU A 14 12.78 -5.91 -7.45
CA LEU A 14 13.63 -5.71 -6.28
C LEU A 14 15.06 -5.56 -6.78
N THR A 15 15.60 -4.34 -6.74
CA THR A 15 16.91 -4.01 -7.31
C THR A 15 17.78 -3.31 -6.26
N ASP A 16 19.08 -3.53 -6.36
CA ASP A 16 20.10 -2.87 -5.53
C ASP A 16 20.95 -1.91 -6.37
N GLU A 17 20.57 -1.73 -7.64
CA GLU A 17 21.22 -0.76 -8.50
C GLU A 17 20.86 0.65 -8.06
N PRO A 18 21.81 1.60 -8.14
CA PRO A 18 21.50 3.01 -7.91
C PRO A 18 20.44 3.48 -8.91
N GLU A 19 19.55 4.36 -8.47
CA GLU A 19 18.57 4.98 -9.37
C GLU A 19 19.31 5.86 -10.38
N GLN A 20 19.43 5.38 -11.61
CA GLN A 20 19.87 6.20 -12.73
C GLN A 20 18.65 6.93 -13.29
N LEU A 21 18.54 8.23 -13.00
CA LEU A 21 17.61 9.11 -13.70
C LEU A 21 18.16 9.30 -15.11
N THR A 22 17.67 8.53 -16.08
CA THR A 22 17.86 8.88 -17.49
C THR A 22 17.09 10.17 -17.74
N ALA A 23 17.77 11.21 -18.21
CA ALA A 23 17.12 12.42 -18.71
C ALA A 23 16.06 11.97 -19.72
N VAL A 24 14.78 12.14 -19.37
CA VAL A 24 13.68 11.83 -20.27
C VAL A 24 13.78 12.85 -21.39
N GLU A 25 14.12 12.40 -22.61
CA GLU A 25 14.07 13.25 -23.80
C GLU A 25 12.70 13.93 -23.86
N SER A 26 12.71 15.23 -24.08
CA SER A 26 11.50 16.02 -24.22
C SER A 26 10.79 15.60 -25.50
N GLU A 27 9.87 14.63 -25.41
CA GLU A 27 8.84 14.50 -26.44
C GLU A 27 8.03 15.81 -26.45
N GLU A 28 7.87 16.39 -27.65
CA GLU A 28 7.07 17.58 -27.87
C GLU A 28 5.65 17.36 -27.34
N TRP A 29 5.18 18.29 -26.51
CA TRP A 29 3.85 18.25 -25.94
C TRP A 29 2.82 18.58 -27.03
N GLU A 30 1.99 17.62 -27.42
CA GLU A 30 0.69 17.97 -28.00
C GLU A 30 -0.17 18.58 -26.89
N GLU A 31 -0.76 19.76 -27.14
CA GLU A 31 -1.72 20.40 -26.24
C GLU A 31 -2.79 19.38 -25.84
N ILE A 32 -2.87 19.10 -24.53
CA ILE A 32 -3.85 18.17 -23.98
C ILE A 32 -5.22 18.82 -24.12
N GLU A 33 -6.06 18.31 -25.03
CA GLU A 33 -7.47 18.65 -25.00
C GLU A 33 -8.06 18.25 -23.63
N PRO A 34 -8.79 19.15 -22.95
CA PRO A 34 -9.40 18.82 -21.67
C PRO A 34 -10.36 17.64 -21.85
N PHE A 35 -10.16 16.60 -21.03
CA PHE A 35 -11.05 15.45 -20.98
C PHE A 35 -12.47 15.90 -20.64
N LEU A 36 -13.36 15.90 -21.66
CA LEU A 36 -14.81 16.07 -21.58
C LEU A 36 -15.29 17.44 -21.04
N PRO A 37 -16.50 17.91 -21.45
CA PRO A 37 -17.02 19.19 -20.99
C PRO A 37 -17.12 19.25 -19.46
N MET A 38 -16.47 20.25 -18.84
CA MET A 38 -16.33 20.44 -17.39
C MET A 38 -17.66 20.47 -16.59
N GLU A 39 -18.80 20.54 -17.27
CA GLU A 39 -20.12 20.69 -16.66
C GLU A 39 -20.69 19.39 -16.08
N SER A 40 -20.20 18.21 -16.50
CA SER A 40 -20.71 16.91 -16.02
C SER A 40 -20.02 16.35 -14.77
N PHE A 41 -18.97 17.01 -14.28
CA PHE A 41 -18.16 16.51 -13.17
C PHE A 41 -18.70 16.96 -11.80
N SER A 42 -18.68 16.04 -10.83
CA SER A 42 -18.92 16.29 -9.41
C SER A 42 -17.93 17.34 -8.86
N LEU A 43 -18.22 17.91 -7.69
CA LEU A 43 -17.32 18.87 -7.04
C LEU A 43 -15.92 18.26 -6.78
N SER A 44 -15.86 16.95 -6.61
CA SER A 44 -14.64 16.23 -6.30
C SER A 44 -13.83 15.79 -7.51
N GLU A 45 -14.50 15.45 -8.61
CA GLU A 45 -13.86 15.26 -9.91
C GLU A 45 -13.22 16.57 -10.35
N LYS A 46 -13.91 17.70 -10.15
CA LYS A 46 -13.34 19.05 -10.39
C LYS A 46 -12.15 19.33 -9.48
N PHE A 47 -12.18 18.89 -8.24
CA PHE A 47 -11.07 19.03 -7.29
C PHE A 47 -9.84 18.19 -7.68
N LEU A 48 -10.06 16.94 -8.05
CA LEU A 48 -9.03 16.03 -8.51
C LEU A 48 -8.43 16.52 -9.85
N LEU A 49 -9.27 16.95 -10.78
CA LEU A 49 -8.83 17.52 -12.06
C LEU A 49 -8.09 18.85 -11.88
N GLN A 50 -8.51 19.70 -10.94
CA GLN A 50 -7.75 20.90 -10.56
C GLN A 50 -6.41 20.55 -9.92
N LEU A 51 -6.37 19.52 -9.07
CA LEU A 51 -5.14 19.01 -8.47
C LEU A 51 -4.18 18.51 -9.55
N ILE A 52 -4.70 17.74 -10.51
CA ILE A 52 -3.95 17.24 -11.66
C ILE A 52 -3.43 18.40 -12.52
N ASN A 53 -4.30 19.34 -12.91
CA ASN A 53 -3.92 20.46 -13.79
C ASN A 53 -2.92 21.42 -13.14
N CYS A 54 -3.12 21.80 -11.87
CA CYS A 54 -2.16 22.66 -11.17
C CYS A 54 -0.79 21.98 -11.04
N GLN A 55 -0.77 20.66 -10.86
CA GLN A 55 0.47 19.91 -10.72
C GLN A 55 1.18 19.66 -12.05
N PHE A 56 0.44 19.48 -13.15
CA PHE A 56 1.04 19.50 -14.49
C PHE A 56 1.77 20.81 -14.76
N MET A 57 1.16 21.95 -14.38
CA MET A 57 1.78 23.26 -14.51
C MET A 57 3.04 23.39 -13.64
N ILE A 58 2.99 22.99 -12.36
CA ILE A 58 4.16 23.04 -11.45
C ILE A 58 5.28 22.09 -11.92
N LEU A 59 4.93 20.90 -12.41
CA LEU A 59 5.89 19.94 -12.95
C LEU A 59 6.57 20.50 -14.21
N GLN A 60 5.81 21.10 -15.12
CA GLN A 60 6.34 21.78 -16.30
C GLN A 60 7.24 22.96 -15.91
N GLU A 61 6.85 23.79 -14.94
CA GLU A 61 7.67 24.90 -14.44
C GLU A 61 8.99 24.41 -13.82
N ASN A 62 8.96 23.34 -13.02
CA ASN A 62 10.17 22.78 -12.41
C ASN A 62 11.10 22.16 -13.45
N ILE A 63 10.55 21.45 -14.45
CA ILE A 63 11.30 20.89 -15.58
C ILE A 63 11.93 22.01 -16.42
N ASN A 64 11.16 23.06 -16.73
CA ASN A 64 11.65 24.23 -17.47
C ASN A 64 12.70 25.02 -16.70
N ALA A 65 12.65 25.00 -15.36
CA ALA A 65 13.63 25.65 -14.49
C ALA A 65 14.88 24.79 -14.20
N GLY A 66 14.98 23.58 -14.77
CA GLY A 66 16.06 22.63 -14.47
C GLY A 66 16.08 22.16 -13.01
N ARG A 67 14.99 22.40 -12.26
CA ARG A 67 14.81 21.92 -10.89
C ARG A 67 14.20 20.53 -10.97
N PHE A 68 15.05 19.53 -11.17
CA PHE A 68 14.65 18.17 -10.81
C PHE A 68 14.29 18.15 -9.33
N VAL A 69 13.51 17.17 -8.89
CA VAL A 69 13.35 16.86 -7.46
C VAL A 69 14.68 16.26 -6.97
N ASP A 70 15.72 17.09 -7.03
CA ASP A 70 16.98 16.92 -6.34
C ASP A 70 16.78 17.46 -4.92
N ASP A 71 17.37 16.74 -3.97
CA ASP A 71 17.20 16.85 -2.53
C ASP A 71 15.92 16.21 -1.99
N LEU A 72 16.03 14.96 -1.54
CA LEU A 72 15.46 14.44 -0.28
C LEU A 72 15.66 12.91 -0.11
N VAL A 73 16.79 12.36 -0.56
CA VAL A 73 17.23 11.04 -0.09
C VAL A 73 18.58 11.22 0.57
N PRO A 74 18.73 10.93 1.88
CA PRO A 74 20.04 10.85 2.50
C PRO A 74 20.84 9.80 1.75
N SER A 75 21.88 10.21 1.03
CA SER A 75 22.79 9.28 0.41
C SER A 75 23.48 8.48 1.52
N SER A 76 23.17 7.19 1.65
CA SER A 76 23.91 6.35 2.58
C SER A 76 25.36 6.26 2.09
N GLU A 77 26.32 6.74 2.89
CA GLU A 77 27.76 6.58 2.63
C GLU A 77 28.25 5.12 2.80
N SER A 78 27.34 4.15 2.79
CA SER A 78 27.65 2.74 2.96
C SER A 78 28.46 2.22 1.77
N LYS A 79 29.73 1.90 2.01
CA LYS A 79 30.60 1.16 1.08
C LYS A 79 30.18 -0.31 0.88
N ASP A 80 29.17 -0.80 1.61
CA ASP A 80 28.62 -2.14 1.42
C ASP A 80 27.43 -2.10 0.46
N ASN A 81 27.64 -2.61 -0.76
CA ASN A 81 26.61 -2.77 -1.81
C ASN A 81 25.63 -3.92 -1.51
N ARG A 82 25.71 -4.54 -0.34
CA ARG A 82 24.79 -5.61 0.06
C ARG A 82 23.38 -5.08 0.34
N PRO A 83 22.33 -5.78 -0.12
CA PRO A 83 20.96 -5.45 0.20
C PRO A 83 20.74 -5.38 1.71
N PHE A 84 20.04 -4.35 2.19
CA PHE A 84 19.88 -4.08 3.63
C PHE A 84 19.30 -5.28 4.39
N TYR A 85 18.34 -5.98 3.77
CA TYR A 85 17.66 -7.16 4.34
C TYR A 85 18.52 -8.43 4.38
N LEU A 86 19.78 -8.37 3.93
CA LEU A 86 20.77 -9.46 3.99
C LEU A 86 22.03 -9.07 4.80
N ARG A 87 22.08 -7.88 5.42
CA ARG A 87 23.28 -7.42 6.13
C ARG A 87 23.64 -8.30 7.32
N GLU A 88 22.63 -8.76 8.05
CA GLU A 88 22.84 -9.56 9.25
C GLU A 88 22.84 -11.06 8.95
N SER A 89 23.93 -11.75 9.30
CA SER A 89 23.97 -13.22 9.35
C SER A 89 23.69 -13.95 8.03
N PHE A 90 23.70 -13.26 6.88
CA PHE A 90 23.62 -13.88 5.55
C PHE A 90 25.01 -13.95 4.89
N PRO A 91 25.44 -15.13 4.40
CA PRO A 91 26.70 -15.24 3.66
C PRO A 91 26.60 -14.51 2.32
N TRP A 92 27.31 -13.39 2.20
CA TRP A 92 27.36 -12.55 0.99
C TRP A 92 28.76 -12.55 0.39
N THR A 93 28.86 -12.86 -0.91
CA THR A 93 30.10 -12.87 -1.68
C THR A 93 29.87 -12.23 -3.05
N ALA A 94 30.94 -11.84 -3.77
CA ALA A 94 30.82 -11.32 -5.13
C ALA A 94 30.14 -12.33 -6.07
N ASP A 95 30.47 -13.62 -5.95
CA ASP A 95 29.83 -14.69 -6.72
C ASP A 95 28.33 -14.81 -6.42
N TYR A 96 27.94 -14.62 -5.15
CA TYR A 96 26.54 -14.63 -4.76
C TYR A 96 25.78 -13.43 -5.33
N ALA A 97 26.39 -12.23 -5.31
CA ALA A 97 25.81 -11.03 -5.90
C ALA A 97 25.52 -11.21 -7.40
N ASN A 98 26.42 -11.89 -8.13
CA ASN A 98 26.25 -12.19 -9.56
C ASN A 98 25.21 -13.28 -9.83
N LYS A 99 24.98 -14.21 -8.88
CA LYS A 99 24.07 -15.34 -9.05
C LYS A 99 23.19 -15.55 -7.82
N ARG A 100 22.27 -14.60 -7.63
CA ARG A 100 21.38 -14.58 -6.47
C ARG A 100 20.45 -15.80 -6.43
N ASN A 101 20.28 -16.35 -5.23
CA ASN A 101 19.33 -17.42 -4.95
C ASN A 101 18.19 -16.88 -4.08
N TYR A 102 17.12 -16.43 -4.73
CA TYR A 102 15.97 -15.86 -4.04
C TYR A 102 15.21 -16.85 -3.14
N VAL A 103 15.36 -18.16 -3.33
CA VAL A 103 14.85 -19.16 -2.38
C VAL A 103 15.60 -19.04 -1.06
N LYS A 104 16.93 -18.98 -1.11
CA LYS A 104 17.79 -18.85 0.07
C LYS A 104 17.54 -17.52 0.79
N GLU A 105 17.37 -16.43 0.05
CA GLU A 105 17.06 -15.12 0.61
C GLU A 105 15.67 -15.10 1.28
N LEU A 106 14.63 -15.59 0.59
CA LEU A 106 13.29 -15.63 1.17
C LEU A 106 13.25 -16.48 2.46
N LEU A 107 13.96 -17.61 2.46
CA LEU A 107 14.09 -18.46 3.65
C LEU A 107 14.81 -17.73 4.78
N HIS A 108 15.90 -17.00 4.48
CA HIS A 108 16.59 -16.17 5.46
C HIS A 108 15.67 -15.09 6.06
N ILE A 109 14.93 -14.35 5.23
CA ILE A 109 14.02 -13.28 5.68
C ILE A 109 12.88 -13.84 6.56
N CYS A 110 12.45 -15.08 6.30
CA CYS A 110 11.49 -15.84 7.10
C CYS A 110 12.10 -16.51 8.35
N ASN A 111 13.41 -16.40 8.60
CA ASN A 111 14.13 -17.13 9.63
C ASN A 111 13.95 -18.66 9.55
N GLN A 112 14.01 -19.21 8.32
CA GLN A 112 13.89 -20.63 8.04
C GLN A 112 15.15 -21.20 7.40
N SER A 113 15.59 -22.37 7.84
CA SER A 113 16.70 -23.08 7.18
C SER A 113 16.29 -23.85 5.93
N GLN A 114 14.99 -24.18 5.80
CA GLN A 114 14.44 -24.94 4.69
C GLN A 114 12.93 -24.69 4.54
N ILE A 115 12.41 -24.91 3.33
CA ILE A 115 10.97 -24.88 3.05
C ILE A 115 10.27 -25.96 3.87
N GLN A 116 9.24 -25.58 4.62
CA GLN A 116 8.53 -26.49 5.53
C GLN A 116 7.39 -27.21 4.83
N ARG A 117 6.99 -28.37 5.35
CA ARG A 117 5.74 -29.02 4.91
C ARG A 117 4.59 -28.55 5.80
N TRP A 118 3.39 -28.43 5.25
CA TRP A 118 2.17 -28.11 6.01
C TRP A 118 2.02 -28.92 7.32
N ARG A 119 2.34 -30.23 7.29
CA ARG A 119 2.27 -31.10 8.47
C ARG A 119 3.21 -30.69 9.60
N LYS A 120 4.38 -30.12 9.28
CA LYS A 120 5.40 -29.72 10.27
C LYS A 120 5.05 -28.41 10.98
N ILE A 121 4.22 -27.57 10.37
CA ILE A 121 3.92 -26.23 10.89
C ILE A 121 2.60 -26.15 11.66
N LYS A 122 1.85 -27.25 11.80
CA LYS A 122 0.51 -27.26 12.44
C LYS A 122 0.48 -26.69 13.86
N LYS A 123 1.58 -26.79 14.60
CA LYS A 123 1.71 -26.22 15.96
C LYS A 123 1.90 -24.69 15.94
N VAL A 124 2.38 -24.15 14.83
CA VAL A 124 2.67 -22.72 14.65
C VAL A 124 1.53 -22.04 13.89
N VAL A 125 1.04 -22.65 12.82
CA VAL A 125 -0.10 -22.18 12.02
C VAL A 125 -1.19 -23.24 12.06
N ASP A 126 -2.29 -22.95 12.72
CA ASP A 126 -3.48 -23.82 12.70
C ASP A 126 -4.54 -23.27 11.74
N VAL A 127 -4.80 -24.07 10.71
CA VAL A 127 -5.79 -23.82 9.65
C VAL A 127 -6.98 -24.76 9.74
N SER A 128 -7.12 -25.54 10.81
CA SER A 128 -8.21 -26.50 11.01
C SER A 128 -9.59 -25.83 10.93
N LYS A 129 -9.71 -24.62 11.47
CA LYS A 129 -10.90 -23.76 11.47
C LYS A 129 -10.76 -22.54 10.56
N ALA A 130 -9.91 -22.62 9.53
CA ALA A 130 -9.68 -21.48 8.63
C ALA A 130 -10.98 -21.02 7.96
N LYS A 131 -11.21 -19.71 7.91
CA LYS A 131 -12.35 -19.09 7.22
C LYS A 131 -11.83 -18.18 6.13
N LYS A 132 -12.26 -18.37 4.88
CA LYS A 132 -11.89 -17.45 3.79
C LYS A 132 -12.65 -16.14 3.95
N VAL A 133 -11.95 -15.01 3.85
CA VAL A 133 -12.52 -13.68 4.06
C VAL A 133 -12.38 -12.75 2.87
N ALA A 134 -11.31 -12.89 2.08
CA ALA A 134 -11.07 -12.04 0.93
C ALA A 134 -10.18 -12.73 -0.12
N GLU A 135 -10.07 -12.08 -1.28
CA GLU A 135 -9.18 -12.44 -2.37
C GLU A 135 -8.35 -11.21 -2.72
N GLY A 136 -7.04 -11.38 -2.90
CA GLY A 136 -6.18 -10.34 -3.47
C GLY A 136 -5.64 -10.80 -4.81
N VAL A 137 -5.12 -9.92 -5.66
CA VAL A 137 -4.63 -10.28 -7.03
C VAL A 137 -3.77 -11.55 -7.04
N TYR A 138 -2.78 -11.62 -6.15
CA TYR A 138 -1.83 -12.74 -6.05
C TYR A 138 -2.06 -13.67 -4.85
N SER A 139 -3.17 -13.55 -4.13
CA SER A 139 -3.33 -14.25 -2.86
C SER A 139 -4.75 -14.65 -2.52
N GLU A 140 -4.84 -15.66 -1.66
CA GLU A 140 -6.04 -16.05 -0.94
C GLU A 140 -5.92 -15.58 0.51
N VAL A 141 -6.99 -15.05 1.10
CA VAL A 141 -6.95 -14.46 2.45
C VAL A 141 -7.92 -15.19 3.37
N PHE A 142 -7.40 -15.69 4.49
CA PHE A 142 -8.14 -16.46 5.48
C PHE A 142 -7.98 -15.86 6.87
N ILE A 143 -8.95 -16.06 7.75
CA ILE A 143 -8.75 -16.02 9.20
C ILE A 143 -8.20 -17.38 9.61
N ALA A 144 -7.13 -17.41 10.40
CA ALA A 144 -6.51 -18.61 10.95
C ALA A 144 -5.88 -18.32 12.32
N GLN A 145 -5.19 -19.31 12.90
CA GLN A 145 -4.42 -19.13 14.13
C GLN A 145 -2.91 -19.18 13.84
N TYR A 146 -2.16 -18.23 14.37
CA TYR A 146 -0.69 -18.22 14.37
C TYR A 146 -0.19 -18.08 15.81
N LYS A 147 0.59 -19.05 16.31
CA LYS A 147 1.06 -19.10 17.71
C LYS A 147 -0.07 -18.88 18.73
N MET A 148 -1.23 -19.50 18.49
CA MET A 148 -2.45 -19.38 19.31
C MET A 148 -3.15 -18.01 19.29
N GLU A 149 -2.76 -17.10 18.39
CA GLU A 149 -3.44 -15.84 18.15
C GLU A 149 -4.23 -15.87 16.84
N THR A 150 -5.41 -15.24 16.84
CA THR A 150 -6.21 -15.07 15.63
C THR A 150 -5.52 -14.07 14.70
N VAL A 151 -5.24 -14.50 13.46
CA VAL A 151 -4.56 -13.68 12.45
C VAL A 151 -5.29 -13.71 11.12
N ILE A 152 -5.00 -12.71 10.29
CA ILE A 152 -5.26 -12.78 8.87
C ILE A 152 -4.08 -13.49 8.21
N LEU A 153 -4.35 -14.64 7.60
CA LEU A 153 -3.39 -15.46 6.87
C LEU A 153 -3.54 -15.19 5.36
N LYS A 154 -2.60 -14.43 4.80
CA LYS A 154 -2.45 -14.23 3.36
C LYS A 154 -1.57 -15.34 2.78
N LEU A 155 -2.12 -16.06 1.82
CA LEU A 155 -1.49 -17.21 1.17
C LEU A 155 -1.15 -16.85 -0.28
N ILE A 156 0.14 -16.79 -0.60
CA ILE A 156 0.64 -16.40 -1.93
C ILE A 156 1.31 -17.62 -2.57
N PRO A 157 0.83 -18.15 -3.70
CA PRO A 157 1.54 -19.19 -4.43
C PRO A 157 2.85 -18.62 -4.99
N ILE A 158 3.95 -19.30 -4.73
CA ILE A 158 5.27 -18.93 -5.22
C ILE A 158 5.98 -20.09 -5.93
N GLY A 159 6.76 -19.79 -6.96
CA GLY A 159 7.56 -20.78 -7.66
C GLY A 159 8.06 -20.30 -9.01
N ASP A 160 8.82 -21.16 -9.68
CA ASP A 160 9.49 -20.83 -10.94
C ASP A 160 8.55 -20.96 -12.17
N ASN A 161 7.43 -21.67 -12.03
CA ASN A 161 6.42 -21.79 -13.09
C ASN A 161 5.38 -20.66 -12.96
N LYS A 162 5.44 -19.68 -13.87
CA LYS A 162 4.57 -18.49 -13.86
C LYS A 162 3.10 -18.74 -14.23
N LEU A 163 2.77 -19.88 -14.85
CA LEU A 163 1.44 -20.13 -15.38
C LEU A 163 0.95 -21.51 -14.95
N PHE A 164 0.15 -21.55 -13.89
CA PHE A 164 -0.73 -22.68 -13.60
C PHE A 164 -2.15 -22.23 -13.96
N ASP A 165 -2.66 -22.68 -15.11
CA ASP A 165 -4.06 -22.55 -15.56
C ASP A 165 -4.84 -21.35 -14.94
N GLY A 166 -4.53 -20.12 -15.33
CA GLY A 166 -5.22 -18.90 -14.88
C GLY A 166 -4.84 -18.37 -13.48
N CYS A 167 -4.00 -19.04 -12.72
CA CYS A 167 -3.45 -18.55 -11.44
C CYS A 167 -2.17 -17.74 -11.64
N CYS A 168 -2.11 -16.57 -11.01
CA CYS A 168 -0.88 -15.80 -10.88
C CYS A 168 0.03 -16.45 -9.81
N ILE A 169 1.13 -17.06 -10.23
CA ILE A 169 2.18 -17.58 -9.34
C ILE A 169 3.33 -16.58 -9.30
N SER A 170 3.63 -16.07 -8.10
CA SER A 170 4.74 -15.15 -7.93
C SER A 170 6.09 -15.87 -7.97
N SER A 171 7.12 -15.25 -8.52
CA SER A 171 8.48 -15.78 -8.37
C SER A 171 8.95 -15.71 -6.91
N PHE A 172 10.00 -16.46 -6.54
CA PHE A 172 10.60 -16.32 -5.21
C PHE A 172 11.11 -14.90 -4.94
N ARG A 173 11.61 -14.21 -5.97
CA ARG A 173 12.03 -12.81 -5.91
C ARG A 173 10.87 -11.88 -5.55
N GLU A 174 9.73 -12.05 -6.23
CA GLU A 174 8.52 -11.28 -5.92
C GLU A 174 7.99 -11.60 -4.51
N GLY A 175 8.05 -12.87 -4.10
CA GLY A 175 7.70 -13.28 -2.73
C GLY A 175 8.58 -12.59 -1.69
N ALA A 176 9.90 -12.52 -1.93
CA ALA A 176 10.84 -11.80 -1.07
C ALA A 176 10.51 -10.31 -1.01
N ALA A 177 10.31 -9.67 -2.17
CA ALA A 177 9.97 -8.25 -2.24
C ALA A 177 8.68 -7.91 -1.46
N LYS A 178 7.61 -8.72 -1.61
CA LYS A 178 6.36 -8.55 -0.86
C LYS A 178 6.54 -8.68 0.65
N LEU A 179 7.37 -9.63 1.08
CA LEU A 179 7.67 -9.83 2.50
C LEU A 179 8.52 -8.67 3.05
N ILE A 180 9.55 -8.23 2.31
CA ILE A 180 10.41 -7.11 2.70
C ILE A 180 9.56 -5.86 2.86
N ALA A 181 8.77 -5.48 1.85
CA ALA A 181 7.91 -4.31 1.92
C ALA A 181 6.98 -4.35 3.15
N LEU A 182 6.38 -5.51 3.44
CA LEU A 182 5.52 -5.66 4.62
C LEU A 182 6.29 -5.57 5.95
N LYS A 183 7.52 -6.09 6.01
CA LYS A 183 8.38 -5.96 7.20
C LYS A 183 8.77 -4.51 7.45
N GLU A 184 9.21 -3.79 6.42
CA GLU A 184 9.63 -2.39 6.55
C GLU A 184 8.45 -1.48 6.90
N LEU A 185 7.27 -1.70 6.31
CA LEU A 185 6.07 -0.94 6.68
C LEU A 185 5.60 -1.23 8.11
N ALA A 186 5.71 -2.48 8.58
CA ALA A 186 5.38 -2.81 9.96
C ALA A 186 6.38 -2.19 10.96
N ASP A 187 7.66 -2.12 10.58
CA ASP A 187 8.74 -1.51 11.34
C ASP A 187 8.61 0.01 11.50
N LEU A 188 7.77 0.66 10.69
CA LEU A 188 7.42 2.07 10.89
C LEU A 188 6.79 2.37 12.26
N SER A 189 6.29 1.34 12.96
CA SER A 189 5.84 1.45 14.36
C SER A 189 6.98 1.72 15.35
N GLN A 190 8.21 1.34 15.01
CA GLN A 190 9.41 1.62 15.80
C GLN A 190 9.93 3.02 15.49
N VAL A 191 10.51 3.68 16.49
CA VAL A 191 11.10 5.01 16.32
C VAL A 191 12.48 4.87 15.68
N GLU A 192 12.64 5.45 14.51
CA GLU A 192 13.93 5.61 13.82
C GLU A 192 13.99 7.03 13.24
N ASP A 193 15.15 7.70 13.40
CA ASP A 193 15.38 9.09 12.95
C ASP A 193 14.36 10.12 13.42
N GLY A 194 13.66 9.85 14.52
CA GLY A 194 12.61 10.73 15.06
C GLY A 194 11.25 10.57 14.37
N TYR A 195 11.04 9.50 13.60
CA TYR A 195 9.79 9.23 12.89
C TYR A 195 9.21 7.86 13.27
N SER A 196 7.91 7.80 13.56
CA SER A 196 7.17 6.55 13.77
C SER A 196 5.66 6.70 13.55
N THR A 197 5.02 5.60 13.15
CA THR A 197 3.57 5.49 12.95
C THR A 197 3.08 4.06 13.13
N GLU A 198 1.93 3.89 13.77
CA GLU A 198 1.26 2.59 13.88
C GLU A 198 0.25 2.33 12.73
N GLY A 199 0.18 3.22 11.74
CA GLY A 199 -0.86 3.23 10.71
C GLY A 199 -0.76 2.12 9.66
N PHE A 200 0.29 1.31 9.64
CA PHE A 200 0.41 0.14 8.76
C PHE A 200 0.14 -1.17 9.49
N VAL A 201 -0.36 -2.16 8.72
CA VAL A 201 -0.65 -3.49 9.23
C VAL A 201 0.60 -4.20 9.76
N GLN A 202 0.49 -4.75 10.97
CA GLN A 202 1.58 -5.45 11.64
C GLN A 202 1.74 -6.89 11.14
N LEU A 203 2.98 -7.27 10.81
CA LEU A 203 3.34 -8.65 10.48
C LEU A 203 3.61 -9.45 11.77
N LYS A 204 2.82 -10.50 12.01
CA LYS A 204 3.00 -11.42 13.15
C LYS A 204 3.95 -12.56 12.83
N GLY A 205 4.03 -12.97 11.56
CA GLY A 205 4.99 -13.97 11.11
C GLY A 205 4.90 -14.28 9.62
N ALA A 206 5.98 -14.84 9.08
CA ALA A 206 6.06 -15.28 7.69
C ALA A 206 6.67 -16.68 7.60
N MET A 207 6.18 -17.51 6.67
CA MET A 207 6.72 -18.85 6.43
C MET A 207 6.60 -19.26 4.97
N VAL A 208 7.62 -19.94 4.44
CA VAL A 208 7.55 -20.67 3.18
C VAL A 208 7.20 -22.12 3.44
N VAL A 209 6.14 -22.59 2.77
CA VAL A 209 5.63 -23.95 2.88
C VAL A 209 5.50 -24.62 1.53
N LYS A 210 5.58 -25.95 1.51
CA LYS A 210 5.39 -26.81 0.34
C LYS A 210 4.35 -27.88 0.60
N GLY A 211 3.51 -28.15 -0.38
CA GLY A 211 2.52 -29.22 -0.34
C GLY A 211 1.17 -28.80 -0.92
N ARG A 212 0.25 -29.77 -1.01
CA ARG A 212 -1.15 -29.48 -1.38
C ARG A 212 -1.82 -28.58 -0.34
N TYR A 213 -2.81 -27.83 -0.79
CA TYR A 213 -3.70 -27.08 0.10
C TYR A 213 -4.32 -28.00 1.17
N PRO A 214 -4.36 -27.56 2.44
CA PRO A 214 -5.09 -28.26 3.50
C PRO A 214 -6.59 -28.37 3.17
N SER A 215 -7.21 -29.53 3.46
CA SER A 215 -8.62 -29.78 3.14
C SER A 215 -9.58 -28.77 3.78
N SER A 216 -9.25 -28.28 5.00
CA SER A 216 -10.04 -27.24 5.67
C SER A 216 -10.08 -25.94 4.88
N MET A 217 -8.95 -25.51 4.31
CA MET A 217 -8.85 -24.30 3.49
C MET A 217 -9.58 -24.46 2.15
N ILE A 218 -9.52 -25.65 1.54
CA ILE A 218 -10.29 -25.96 0.32
C ILE A 218 -11.79 -25.86 0.61
N ASN A 219 -12.24 -26.39 1.75
CA ASN A 219 -13.65 -26.30 2.14
C ASN A 219 -14.08 -24.86 2.41
N ALA A 220 -13.25 -24.07 3.10
CA ALA A 220 -13.49 -22.65 3.33
C ALA A 220 -13.58 -21.88 2.01
N TRP A 221 -12.70 -22.19 1.05
CA TRP A 221 -12.73 -21.61 -0.29
C TRP A 221 -14.03 -21.96 -1.04
N LYS A 222 -14.47 -23.22 -0.99
CA LYS A 222 -15.74 -23.67 -1.61
C LYS A 222 -16.96 -22.96 -1.00
N GLN A 223 -16.97 -22.74 0.31
CA GLN A 223 -18.03 -22.00 0.99
C GLN A 223 -18.08 -20.54 0.50
N TYR A 224 -16.93 -19.89 0.43
CA TYR A 224 -16.82 -18.51 -0.08
C TYR A 224 -17.26 -18.40 -1.55
N LYS A 225 -16.85 -19.35 -2.41
CA LYS A 225 -17.29 -19.38 -3.82
C LYS A 225 -18.81 -19.54 -3.98
N ARG A 226 -19.46 -20.34 -3.12
CA ARG A 226 -20.93 -20.49 -3.13
C ARG A 226 -21.66 -19.18 -2.81
N SER A 227 -21.04 -18.26 -2.09
CA SER A 227 -21.58 -16.91 -1.85
C SER A 227 -21.39 -15.93 -3.02
N MET A 228 -21.03 -16.44 -4.22
CA MET A 228 -20.77 -15.69 -5.46
C MET A 228 -19.64 -14.65 -5.41
N LYS A 229 -18.69 -14.79 -4.47
CA LYS A 229 -17.59 -13.82 -4.28
C LYS A 229 -16.23 -14.20 -4.91
N SER A 230 -16.16 -15.22 -5.78
CA SER A 230 -14.88 -15.78 -6.26
C SER A 230 -14.88 -16.20 -7.73
N ASP A 231 -14.06 -15.52 -8.52
CA ASP A 231 -13.74 -15.89 -9.90
C ASP A 231 -12.43 -16.69 -10.02
N LYS A 232 -11.79 -16.98 -8.88
CA LYS A 232 -10.51 -17.70 -8.85
C LYS A 232 -10.65 -19.18 -9.16
N VAL A 233 -9.53 -19.74 -9.59
CA VAL A 233 -9.32 -21.16 -9.84
C VAL A 233 -9.36 -21.91 -8.50
N ASN A 234 -9.90 -23.12 -8.52
CA ASN A 234 -10.00 -23.95 -7.32
C ASN A 234 -8.60 -24.31 -6.79
N PRO A 235 -8.25 -23.96 -5.53
CA PRO A 235 -6.92 -24.21 -4.97
C PRO A 235 -6.61 -25.71 -4.81
N ALA A 236 -7.60 -26.59 -4.92
CA ALA A 236 -7.37 -28.04 -4.96
C ALA A 236 -6.57 -28.51 -6.19
N LEU A 237 -6.48 -27.68 -7.24
CA LEU A 237 -5.78 -28.02 -8.48
C LEU A 237 -4.25 -27.86 -8.36
N PHE A 238 -3.75 -27.12 -7.36
CA PHE A 238 -2.29 -26.96 -7.17
C PHE A 238 -1.57 -28.31 -6.96
N PRO A 239 -0.40 -28.50 -7.57
CA PRO A 239 0.33 -29.76 -7.47
C PRO A 239 0.94 -29.96 -6.07
N ALA A 240 1.29 -31.20 -5.75
CA ALA A 240 1.82 -31.56 -4.42
C ALA A 240 3.20 -30.93 -4.11
N ASN A 241 3.92 -30.45 -5.13
CA ASN A 241 5.20 -29.77 -5.00
C ASN A 241 5.09 -28.24 -5.01
N GLN A 242 3.88 -27.66 -5.06
CA GLN A 242 3.67 -26.21 -5.02
C GLN A 242 4.22 -25.61 -3.72
N ASN A 243 4.92 -24.48 -3.84
CA ASN A 243 5.35 -23.67 -2.71
C ASN A 243 4.40 -22.49 -2.48
N PHE A 244 4.29 -22.07 -1.24
CA PHE A 244 3.49 -20.92 -0.83
C PHE A 244 4.24 -20.08 0.19
N LEU A 245 4.13 -18.77 0.07
CA LEU A 245 4.46 -17.82 1.11
C LEU A 245 3.21 -17.58 1.97
N LEU A 246 3.34 -17.85 3.27
CA LEU A 246 2.37 -17.55 4.30
C LEU A 246 2.74 -16.24 4.96
N LEU A 247 1.84 -15.28 5.01
CA LEU A 247 1.97 -14.05 5.78
C LEU A 247 0.85 -14.02 6.82
N SER A 248 1.21 -14.13 8.09
CA SER A 248 0.32 -13.96 9.23
C SER A 248 0.38 -12.51 9.69
N VAL A 249 -0.69 -11.76 9.47
CA VAL A 249 -0.77 -10.33 9.79
C VAL A 249 -1.89 -10.06 10.80
N GLU A 250 -1.82 -8.93 11.48
CA GLU A 250 -2.88 -8.48 12.39
C GLU A 250 -4.22 -8.35 11.66
N ASN A 251 -5.31 -8.49 12.41
CA ASN A 251 -6.63 -8.21 11.89
C ASN A 251 -6.89 -6.70 11.95
N GLY A 252 -6.81 -6.04 10.79
CA GLY A 252 -7.07 -4.60 10.66
C GLY A 252 -8.55 -4.20 10.68
N GLY A 253 -9.48 -5.15 10.83
CA GLY A 253 -10.92 -4.87 10.89
C GLY A 253 -11.59 -4.92 9.52
N ILE A 254 -12.52 -4.01 9.28
CA ILE A 254 -13.28 -3.93 8.01
C ILE A 254 -12.75 -2.81 7.12
N SER A 255 -12.95 -2.92 5.81
CA SER A 255 -12.50 -1.88 4.89
C SER A 255 -13.26 -0.56 5.09
N LEU A 256 -12.63 0.58 4.82
CA LEU A 256 -13.27 1.90 4.81
C LEU A 256 -14.47 1.94 3.86
N LYS A 257 -14.41 1.17 2.77
CA LYS A 257 -15.53 0.95 1.84
C LYS A 257 -16.79 0.40 2.53
N GLU A 258 -16.62 -0.50 3.49
CA GLU A 258 -17.70 -1.13 4.25
C GLU A 258 -18.00 -0.42 5.57
N TYR A 259 -17.08 0.42 6.05
CA TYR A 259 -17.19 1.11 7.33
C TYR A 259 -18.28 2.19 7.30
N GLU A 260 -19.01 2.32 8.41
CA GLU A 260 -20.01 3.35 8.62
C GLU A 260 -19.42 4.43 9.51
N ILE A 261 -19.09 5.57 8.91
CA ILE A 261 -18.65 6.75 9.65
C ILE A 261 -19.88 7.33 10.36
N THR A 262 -19.74 7.61 11.65
CA THR A 262 -20.87 8.02 12.51
C THR A 262 -20.80 9.48 12.96
N THR A 263 -19.62 10.11 12.89
CA THR A 263 -19.41 11.50 13.31
C THR A 263 -18.39 12.22 12.41
N MET A 264 -18.45 13.55 12.38
CA MET A 264 -17.45 14.38 11.67
C MET A 264 -16.04 14.20 12.25
N LEU A 265 -15.90 14.12 13.58
CA LEU A 265 -14.60 13.92 14.24
C LEU A 265 -13.95 12.59 13.87
N GLN A 266 -14.74 11.54 13.70
CA GLN A 266 -14.26 10.26 13.21
C GLN A 266 -13.72 10.35 11.78
N ALA A 267 -14.36 11.13 10.91
CA ALA A 267 -13.86 11.37 9.55
C ALA A 267 -12.49 12.10 9.56
N TYR A 268 -12.36 13.16 10.35
CA TYR A 268 -11.08 13.86 10.50
C TYR A 268 -9.99 12.94 11.07
N SER A 269 -10.29 12.17 12.12
CA SER A 269 -9.38 11.20 12.73
C SER A 269 -8.84 10.19 11.71
N ILE A 270 -9.71 9.62 10.87
CA ILE A 270 -9.31 8.66 9.83
C ILE A 270 -8.32 9.32 8.86
N VAL A 271 -8.62 10.53 8.37
CA VAL A 271 -7.75 11.24 7.43
C VAL A 271 -6.41 11.59 8.08
N TYR A 272 -6.39 12.12 9.30
CA TYR A 272 -5.14 12.47 9.97
C TYR A 272 -4.24 11.26 10.25
N GLN A 273 -4.82 10.12 10.64
CA GLN A 273 -4.07 8.87 10.78
C GLN A 273 -3.42 8.44 9.45
N LEU A 274 -4.13 8.56 8.32
CA LEU A 274 -3.60 8.25 7.00
C LEU A 274 -2.46 9.21 6.59
N PHE A 275 -2.63 10.51 6.80
CA PHE A 275 -1.58 11.49 6.51
C PHE A 275 -0.32 11.22 7.33
N MET A 276 -0.45 10.97 8.63
CA MET A 276 0.68 10.64 9.49
C MET A 276 1.38 9.36 9.04
N ALA A 277 0.62 8.31 8.70
CA ALA A 277 1.19 7.06 8.24
C ALA A 277 1.98 7.22 6.94
N ILE A 278 1.37 7.86 5.94
CA ILE A 278 1.99 8.09 4.63
C ILE A 278 3.20 9.02 4.76
N ALA A 279 3.12 10.10 5.53
CA ALA A 279 4.22 11.04 5.73
C ALA A 279 5.46 10.38 6.34
N VAL A 280 5.28 9.54 7.37
CA VAL A 280 6.38 8.78 7.97
C VAL A 280 6.99 7.78 6.98
N ALA A 281 6.15 7.11 6.19
CA ALA A 281 6.62 6.18 5.15
C ALA A 281 7.38 6.90 4.01
N GLU A 282 6.91 8.08 3.58
CA GLU A 282 7.62 8.92 2.60
C GLU A 282 9.02 9.27 3.10
N ILE A 283 9.17 9.68 4.35
CA ILE A 283 10.46 10.08 4.93
C ILE A 283 11.39 8.87 5.12
N ARG A 284 10.92 7.80 5.78
CA ARG A 284 11.79 6.67 6.14
C ARG A 284 12.12 5.76 4.97
N LEU A 285 11.25 5.68 3.96
CA LEU A 285 11.34 4.66 2.92
C LEU A 285 11.15 5.21 1.50
N SER A 286 11.05 6.53 1.31
CA SER A 286 10.67 7.12 0.02
C SER A 286 9.43 6.40 -0.57
N PHE A 287 8.44 6.15 0.28
CA PHE A 287 7.33 5.25 -0.01
C PHE A 287 6.26 5.90 -0.89
N GLU A 288 5.75 5.16 -1.87
CA GLU A 288 4.50 5.42 -2.56
C GLU A 288 3.58 4.20 -2.42
N HIS A 289 2.34 4.40 -1.99
CA HIS A 289 1.39 3.28 -1.88
C HIS A 289 0.91 2.77 -3.24
N ARG A 290 0.63 3.70 -4.17
CA ARG A 290 0.17 3.49 -5.55
C ARG A 290 -1.16 2.73 -5.73
N ASP A 291 -1.84 2.38 -4.66
CA ASP A 291 -3.19 1.78 -4.67
C ASP A 291 -3.93 2.00 -3.35
N LEU A 292 -3.90 3.23 -2.81
CA LEU A 292 -4.53 3.52 -1.51
C LEU A 292 -6.02 3.85 -1.70
N ASN A 293 -6.77 2.87 -2.21
CA ASN A 293 -8.23 2.95 -2.36
C ASN A 293 -8.97 2.64 -1.04
N SER A 294 -10.29 2.86 -1.02
CA SER A 294 -11.13 2.64 0.18
C SER A 294 -11.19 1.18 0.65
N GLY A 295 -10.83 0.22 -0.19
CA GLY A 295 -10.67 -1.19 0.16
C GLY A 295 -9.35 -1.51 0.88
N ASN A 296 -8.32 -0.68 0.69
CA ASN A 296 -6.98 -0.87 1.26
C ASN A 296 -6.73 -0.07 2.56
N VAL A 297 -7.75 0.64 3.04
CA VAL A 297 -7.79 1.25 4.37
C VAL A 297 -8.70 0.41 5.25
N LEU A 298 -8.16 -0.22 6.29
CA LEU A 298 -8.93 -0.99 7.26
C LEU A 298 -9.17 -0.20 8.54
N ILE A 299 -10.35 -0.38 9.12
CA ILE A 299 -10.78 0.28 10.35
C ILE A 299 -11.15 -0.77 11.40
N THR A 300 -10.55 -0.63 12.59
CA THR A 300 -11.00 -1.30 13.82
C THR A 300 -11.72 -0.31 14.73
N SER A 301 -12.74 -0.80 15.43
CA SER A 301 -13.35 -0.04 16.52
C SER A 301 -12.32 0.19 17.64
N ALA A 302 -12.22 1.43 18.09
CA ALA A 302 -11.39 1.84 19.21
C ALA A 302 -12.24 2.57 20.23
N ASP A 303 -11.75 2.73 21.46
CA ASP A 303 -12.41 3.63 22.41
C ASP A 303 -12.38 5.07 21.89
N TRP A 304 -13.44 5.83 22.16
CA TRP A 304 -13.56 7.21 21.64
C TRP A 304 -12.37 8.10 22.02
N HIS A 305 -11.84 7.88 23.22
CA HIS A 305 -10.75 8.64 23.82
C HIS A 305 -9.38 7.98 23.63
N ASP A 306 -9.29 6.85 22.92
CA ASP A 306 -8.00 6.25 22.59
C ASP A 306 -7.14 7.26 21.83
N ILE A 307 -5.84 7.21 22.10
CA ILE A 307 -4.86 8.08 21.45
C ILE A 307 -3.97 7.21 20.57
N ILE A 308 -3.98 7.49 19.28
CA ILE A 308 -3.00 6.98 18.31
C ILE A 308 -1.75 7.83 18.43
N ARG A 309 -0.61 7.17 18.68
CA ARG A 309 0.67 7.83 18.91
C ARG A 309 1.57 7.67 17.69
N GLY A 310 2.39 8.68 17.44
CA GLY A 310 3.45 8.64 16.45
C GLY A 310 4.52 9.67 16.76
N LYS A 311 5.62 9.60 16.02
CA LYS A 311 6.66 10.63 16.04
C LYS A 311 6.84 11.25 14.67
N PHE A 312 7.05 12.55 14.66
CA PHE A 312 7.39 13.29 13.46
C PHE A 312 8.42 14.35 13.80
N ASP A 313 9.58 14.28 13.13
CA ASP A 313 10.70 15.19 13.35
C ASP A 313 11.11 15.28 14.84
N GLY A 314 11.17 14.10 15.49
CA GLY A 314 11.51 13.95 16.91
C GLY A 314 10.38 14.32 17.89
N SER A 315 9.32 15.00 17.42
CA SER A 315 8.21 15.45 18.24
C SER A 315 7.13 14.37 18.37
N GLU A 316 6.54 14.26 19.56
CA GLU A 316 5.40 13.38 19.81
C GLU A 316 4.14 13.94 19.17
N VAL A 317 3.41 13.07 18.49
CA VAL A 317 2.15 13.41 17.81
C VAL A 317 1.06 12.51 18.36
N TYR A 318 -0.03 13.12 18.80
CA TYR A 318 -1.19 12.44 19.36
C TYR A 318 -2.36 12.66 18.43
N ILE A 319 -3.08 11.59 18.07
CA ILE A 319 -4.35 11.64 17.34
C ILE A 319 -5.44 10.93 18.15
N TYR A 320 -6.50 11.64 18.53
CA TYR A 320 -7.67 10.99 19.13
C TYR A 320 -8.35 10.08 18.11
N ALA A 321 -8.56 8.82 18.50
CA ALA A 321 -9.12 7.81 17.61
C ALA A 321 -10.56 8.12 17.20
N HIS A 322 -11.35 8.76 18.08
CA HIS A 322 -12.77 9.05 17.84
C HIS A 322 -13.55 7.81 17.34
N GLY A 323 -13.26 6.66 17.95
CA GLY A 323 -13.91 5.40 17.64
C GLY A 323 -13.30 4.59 16.48
N ALA A 324 -12.30 5.13 15.78
CA ALA A 324 -11.69 4.49 14.60
C ALA A 324 -10.16 4.42 14.70
N ARG A 325 -9.60 3.21 14.58
CA ARG A 325 -8.16 2.99 14.40
C ARG A 325 -7.88 2.46 13.00
N VAL A 326 -7.04 3.17 12.27
CA VAL A 326 -6.71 2.94 10.85
C VAL A 326 -5.54 1.97 10.71
N LYS A 327 -5.64 1.07 9.72
CA LYS A 327 -4.55 0.22 9.23
C LYS A 327 -4.52 0.20 7.71
N ILE A 328 -3.42 0.70 7.14
CA ILE A 328 -3.13 0.63 5.71
C ILE A 328 -2.63 -0.78 5.37
N ILE A 329 -3.18 -1.36 4.31
CA ILE A 329 -2.81 -2.68 3.78
C ILE A 329 -2.45 -2.60 2.29
N ASN A 330 -1.98 -3.73 1.76
CA ASN A 330 -1.73 -3.94 0.32
C ASN A 330 -0.56 -3.15 -0.27
N SER A 331 0.66 -3.52 0.14
CA SER A 331 1.90 -3.07 -0.49
C SER A 331 2.24 -3.76 -1.83
N SER A 332 1.26 -4.42 -2.49
CA SER A 332 1.54 -5.22 -3.70
C SER A 332 2.01 -4.36 -4.88
N PHE A 333 1.60 -3.10 -4.92
CA PHE A 333 1.91 -2.14 -5.99
C PHE A 333 2.79 -0.98 -5.53
N CYS A 334 3.27 -1.03 -4.29
CA CYS A 334 4.02 0.07 -3.73
C CYS A 334 5.37 0.29 -4.42
N ARG A 335 5.94 1.46 -4.18
CA ARG A 335 7.35 1.77 -4.41
C ARG A 335 7.99 2.21 -3.11
N MET A 336 9.21 1.75 -2.85
CA MET A 336 10.01 2.20 -1.72
C MET A 336 11.49 1.96 -1.95
N THR A 337 12.32 2.74 -1.26
CA THR A 337 13.77 2.64 -1.25
C THR A 337 14.26 2.68 0.19
N LYS A 338 15.12 1.73 0.56
CA LYS A 338 15.84 1.72 1.84
C LYS A 338 17.30 1.41 1.56
N ASP A 339 18.17 2.31 1.99
CA ASP A 339 19.59 2.32 1.61
C ASP A 339 19.76 2.24 0.08
N VAL A 340 20.48 1.23 -0.40
CA VAL A 340 20.75 0.99 -1.82
C VAL A 340 19.66 0.16 -2.52
N SER A 341 18.74 -0.44 -1.76
CA SER A 341 17.73 -1.34 -2.32
C SER A 341 16.43 -0.62 -2.59
N SER A 342 15.92 -0.75 -3.82
CA SER A 342 14.63 -0.21 -4.25
C SER A 342 13.68 -1.34 -4.67
N MET A 343 12.42 -1.19 -4.29
CA MET A 343 11.33 -2.06 -4.69
C MET A 343 10.24 -1.24 -5.37
N TYR A 344 9.75 -1.70 -6.50
CA TYR A 344 8.62 -1.05 -7.17
C TYR A 344 7.88 -2.04 -8.05
N PHE A 345 6.56 -1.84 -8.18
CA PHE A 345 5.77 -2.56 -9.17
C PHE A 345 5.84 -1.84 -10.50
N ASP A 346 6.29 -2.55 -11.53
CA ASP A 346 6.46 -2.02 -12.87
C ASP A 346 5.22 -2.33 -13.73
N TRP A 347 4.48 -1.27 -14.07
CA TRP A 347 3.33 -1.32 -14.97
C TRP A 347 3.65 -0.88 -16.41
N THR A 348 4.92 -0.65 -16.77
CA THR A 348 5.31 -0.04 -18.06
C THR A 348 4.63 -0.71 -19.26
N SER A 349 4.56 -2.04 -19.25
CA SER A 349 3.98 -2.86 -20.34
C SER A 349 2.50 -3.24 -20.15
N ASN A 350 1.80 -2.70 -19.14
CA ASN A 350 0.44 -3.13 -18.78
C ASN A 350 -0.65 -2.18 -19.31
N GLU A 351 -0.73 -2.01 -20.62
CA GLU A 351 -1.69 -1.08 -21.26
C GLU A 351 -3.16 -1.38 -20.93
N GLU A 352 -3.55 -2.66 -20.92
CA GLU A 352 -4.92 -3.12 -20.64
C GLU A 352 -5.44 -2.63 -19.28
N PHE A 353 -4.56 -2.50 -18.29
CA PHE A 353 -4.91 -2.00 -16.97
C PHE A 353 -5.34 -0.53 -16.98
N PHE A 354 -4.77 0.28 -17.87
CA PHE A 354 -5.05 1.72 -17.94
C PHE A 354 -6.17 2.07 -18.93
N MET A 355 -6.72 1.10 -19.67
CA MET A 355 -7.81 1.31 -20.64
C MET A 355 -9.22 1.32 -20.01
N GLY A 356 -9.35 1.19 -18.68
CA GLY A 356 -10.63 1.29 -17.99
C GLY A 356 -11.19 2.72 -18.01
N GLU A 357 -12.51 2.85 -18.12
CA GLU A 357 -13.22 4.13 -18.15
C GLU A 357 -14.24 4.22 -17.00
N GLY A 358 -14.34 5.40 -16.39
CA GLY A 358 -15.54 5.81 -15.66
C GLY A 358 -15.59 5.56 -14.15
N ASP A 359 -14.49 5.13 -13.51
CA ASP A 359 -14.40 5.16 -12.03
C ASP A 359 -13.15 5.92 -11.54
N PHE A 360 -13.25 6.48 -10.34
CA PHE A 360 -12.19 7.30 -9.73
C PHE A 360 -10.88 6.55 -9.49
N GLU A 361 -10.95 5.23 -9.24
CA GLU A 361 -9.75 4.42 -9.04
C GLU A 361 -8.95 4.34 -10.35
N HIS A 362 -9.61 4.10 -11.49
CA HIS A 362 -8.97 4.12 -12.81
C HIS A 362 -8.44 5.50 -13.17
N ILE A 363 -9.15 6.59 -12.83
CA ILE A 363 -8.64 7.96 -13.01
C ILE A 363 -7.34 8.15 -12.21
N ALA A 364 -7.28 7.68 -10.96
CA ALA A 364 -6.06 7.76 -10.15
C ALA A 364 -4.89 6.98 -10.79
N PHE A 365 -5.14 5.76 -11.30
CA PHE A 365 -4.12 4.97 -12.00
C PHE A 365 -3.60 5.65 -13.27
N GLN A 366 -4.49 6.14 -14.13
CA GLN A 366 -4.13 6.87 -15.34
C GLN A 366 -3.34 8.14 -15.01
N THR A 367 -3.75 8.85 -13.96
CA THR A 367 -3.07 10.06 -13.48
C THR A 367 -1.66 9.76 -13.01
N MET A 368 -1.45 8.71 -12.19
CA MET A 368 -0.11 8.31 -11.77
C MET A 368 0.79 7.99 -12.98
N ARG A 369 0.27 7.23 -13.96
CA ARG A 369 1.00 6.90 -15.20
C ARG A 369 1.42 8.15 -15.96
N LYS A 370 0.58 9.19 -15.98
CA LYS A 370 0.92 10.46 -16.60
C LYS A 370 1.97 11.24 -15.80
N ILE A 371 1.79 11.36 -14.48
CA ILE A 371 2.72 12.07 -13.57
C ILE A 371 4.13 11.49 -13.69
N ASN A 372 4.26 10.17 -13.68
CA ASN A 372 5.55 9.50 -13.73
C ASN A 372 6.04 9.19 -15.16
N ARG A 373 5.31 9.62 -16.20
CA ARG A 373 5.62 9.33 -17.62
C ARG A 373 5.83 7.84 -17.89
N ASN A 374 4.98 7.01 -17.31
CA ASN A 374 5.06 5.55 -17.33
C ASN A 374 6.39 4.98 -16.81
N THR A 375 7.14 5.76 -16.01
CA THR A 375 8.42 5.35 -15.41
C THR A 375 8.22 5.12 -13.92
N TRP A 376 8.12 3.84 -13.53
CA TRP A 376 7.62 3.45 -12.20
C TRP A 376 8.70 3.30 -11.12
N ARG A 377 9.99 3.43 -11.46
CA ARG A 377 11.09 3.31 -10.49
C ARG A 377 11.28 4.57 -9.62
N PRO A 378 11.39 5.79 -10.20
CA PRO A 378 11.70 7.00 -9.43
C PRO A 378 10.64 7.31 -8.38
N PHE A 379 11.04 8.06 -7.36
CA PHE A 379 10.16 8.51 -6.29
C PHE A 379 9.26 9.65 -6.75
N TRP A 380 7.95 9.42 -6.73
CA TRP A 380 6.95 10.45 -6.98
C TRP A 380 5.96 10.53 -5.81
N PRO A 381 6.30 11.21 -4.69
CA PRO A 381 5.41 11.30 -3.51
C PRO A 381 4.05 11.92 -3.82
N MET A 382 3.94 12.64 -4.94
CA MET A 382 2.67 13.14 -5.47
C MET A 382 1.63 12.04 -5.67
N THR A 383 2.04 10.80 -5.98
CA THR A 383 1.09 9.69 -6.11
C THR A 383 0.37 9.40 -4.80
N ASN A 384 1.01 9.61 -3.65
CA ASN A 384 0.35 9.51 -2.35
C ASN A 384 -0.65 10.65 -2.12
N VAL A 385 -0.27 11.89 -2.48
CA VAL A 385 -1.15 13.07 -2.38
C VAL A 385 -2.43 12.85 -3.20
N LEU A 386 -2.30 12.29 -4.40
CA LEU A 386 -3.41 11.90 -5.26
C LEU A 386 -4.34 10.89 -4.56
N TRP A 387 -3.80 9.82 -3.98
CA TRP A 387 -4.63 8.84 -3.29
C TRP A 387 -5.24 9.37 -1.99
N LEU A 388 -4.55 10.24 -1.25
CA LEU A 388 -5.13 10.91 -0.08
C LEU A 388 -6.32 11.80 -0.51
N ALA A 389 -6.19 12.52 -1.63
CA ALA A 389 -7.30 13.30 -2.19
C ALA A 389 -8.49 12.40 -2.57
N TYR A 390 -8.24 11.24 -3.18
CA TYR A 390 -9.26 10.23 -3.45
C TYR A 390 -9.97 9.78 -2.16
N ILE A 391 -9.23 9.49 -1.09
CA ILE A 391 -9.83 9.04 0.18
C ILE A 391 -10.65 10.15 0.84
N ILE A 392 -10.14 11.39 0.84
CA ILE A 392 -10.86 12.54 1.37
C ILE A 392 -12.19 12.72 0.64
N ASP A 393 -12.18 12.60 -0.68
CA ASP A 393 -13.39 12.67 -1.47
C ASP A 393 -14.36 11.54 -1.13
N PHE A 394 -13.87 10.30 -1.13
CA PHE A 394 -14.65 9.13 -0.76
C PHE A 394 -15.34 9.31 0.60
N ILE A 395 -14.61 9.83 1.60
CA ILE A 395 -15.15 10.12 2.93
C ILE A 395 -16.20 11.23 2.88
N HIS A 396 -15.94 12.31 2.16
CA HIS A 396 -16.89 13.43 2.02
C HIS A 396 -18.22 12.98 1.39
N ASP A 397 -18.18 12.19 0.32
CA ASP A 397 -19.38 11.62 -0.29
C ASP A 397 -20.08 10.61 0.63
N ARG A 398 -19.30 9.82 1.38
CA ARG A 398 -19.85 8.89 2.37
C ARG A 398 -20.57 9.60 3.51
N LEU A 399 -20.04 10.71 4.00
CA LEU A 399 -20.68 11.54 5.04
C LEU A 399 -22.05 12.06 4.59
N LYS A 400 -22.18 12.47 3.32
CA LYS A 400 -23.46 12.87 2.72
C LYS A 400 -24.44 11.71 2.62
N GLN A 401 -23.98 10.56 2.11
CA GLN A 401 -24.81 9.36 1.97
C GLN A 401 -25.36 8.86 3.32
N LEU A 402 -24.55 8.96 4.37
CA LEU A 402 -24.91 8.53 5.73
C LEU A 402 -25.62 9.63 6.55
N ASN A 403 -25.82 10.83 5.98
CA ASN A 403 -26.39 12.01 6.67
C ASN A 403 -25.68 12.36 7.99
N VAL A 404 -24.34 12.30 7.99
CA VAL A 404 -23.52 12.62 9.16
C VAL A 404 -23.04 14.07 9.08
N GLY A 405 -23.44 14.89 10.04
CA GLY A 405 -23.12 16.33 10.07
C GLY A 405 -24.04 17.18 9.20
N SER A 406 -23.95 18.50 9.33
CA SER A 406 -24.71 19.45 8.52
C SER A 406 -24.05 19.74 7.17
N SER A 407 -24.74 20.48 6.29
CA SER A 407 -24.14 20.95 5.03
C SER A 407 -22.94 21.88 5.26
N GLU A 408 -22.96 22.67 6.34
CA GLU A 408 -21.84 23.50 6.77
C GLU A 408 -20.66 22.65 7.24
N ASP A 409 -20.91 21.55 7.96
CA ASP A 409 -19.87 20.61 8.38
C ASP A 409 -19.20 19.94 7.18
N HIS A 410 -19.97 19.50 6.18
CA HIS A 410 -19.43 18.93 4.94
C HIS A 410 -18.55 19.95 4.20
N ALA A 411 -19.02 21.20 4.11
CA ALA A 411 -18.26 22.28 3.49
C ALA A 411 -17.00 22.62 4.29
N ALA A 412 -17.03 22.56 5.63
CA ALA A 412 -15.86 22.75 6.47
C ALA A 412 -14.83 21.64 6.28
N PHE A 413 -15.26 20.38 6.32
CA PHE A 413 -14.41 19.21 6.06
C PHE A 413 -13.73 19.30 4.69
N PHE A 414 -14.49 19.56 3.64
CA PHE A 414 -13.91 19.69 2.31
C PHE A 414 -12.95 20.89 2.21
N ARG A 415 -13.31 22.06 2.77
CA ARG A 415 -12.44 23.24 2.79
C ARG A 415 -11.15 23.04 3.57
N HIS A 416 -11.13 22.15 4.56
CA HIS A 416 -9.91 21.83 5.30
C HIS A 416 -8.87 21.19 4.37
N PHE A 417 -9.29 20.27 3.51
CA PHE A 417 -8.39 19.52 2.63
C PHE A 417 -8.29 20.06 1.20
N LYS A 418 -9.11 21.05 0.81
CA LYS A 418 -9.18 21.59 -0.56
C LYS A 418 -7.87 22.19 -1.09
N TYR A 419 -6.85 22.39 -0.27
CA TYR A 419 -5.55 22.90 -0.75
C TYR A 419 -4.46 21.84 -0.71
N LEU A 420 -4.83 20.57 -0.51
CA LEU A 420 -3.92 19.44 -0.58
C LEU A 420 -3.14 19.41 -1.90
N TYR A 421 -3.77 19.84 -3.00
CA TYR A 421 -3.12 19.96 -4.30
C TYR A 421 -1.92 20.88 -4.34
N ARG A 422 -1.69 21.74 -3.34
CA ARG A 422 -0.51 22.63 -3.30
C ARG A 422 0.73 21.94 -2.74
N TYR A 423 0.58 20.75 -2.18
CA TYR A 423 1.65 20.02 -1.54
C TYR A 423 2.24 18.98 -2.47
N ALA A 424 3.57 18.93 -2.52
CA ALA A 424 4.29 17.95 -3.32
C ALA A 424 4.31 16.54 -2.70
N SER A 425 3.99 16.43 -1.41
CA SER A 425 4.11 15.21 -0.59
C SER A 425 3.25 15.30 0.67
N ALA A 426 2.86 14.16 1.25
CA ALA A 426 2.08 14.13 2.48
C ALA A 426 2.86 14.69 3.68
N TRP A 427 4.18 14.44 3.74
CA TRP A 427 5.01 14.95 4.84
C TRP A 427 5.11 16.48 4.87
N LYS A 428 5.07 17.18 3.72
CA LYS A 428 5.05 18.65 3.69
C LYS A 428 3.74 19.17 4.26
N TRP A 429 2.64 18.50 3.92
CA TRP A 429 1.32 18.83 4.48
C TRP A 429 1.31 18.65 6.00
N ILE A 430 1.81 17.51 6.51
CA ILE A 430 1.91 17.29 7.96
C ILE A 430 2.73 18.39 8.63
N ARG A 431 3.92 18.70 8.13
CA ARG A 431 4.80 19.73 8.71
C ARG A 431 4.10 21.09 8.87
N ASP A 432 3.31 21.51 7.88
CA ASP A 432 2.66 22.82 7.89
C ASP A 432 1.38 22.86 8.78
N HIS A 433 0.78 21.70 9.06
CA HIS A 433 -0.52 21.61 9.76
C HIS A 433 -0.45 21.02 11.16
N ILE A 434 0.61 20.29 11.51
CA ILE A 434 0.72 19.55 12.78
C ILE A 434 0.59 20.46 13.99
N ASP A 435 1.15 21.67 13.92
CA ASP A 435 1.17 22.64 15.01
C ASP A 435 0.01 23.64 15.01
N ASN A 436 -0.80 23.70 13.95
CA ASN A 436 -1.85 24.70 13.83
C ASN A 436 -3.25 24.05 13.86
N HIS A 437 -3.49 23.17 12.89
CA HIS A 437 -4.80 22.63 12.59
C HIS A 437 -5.02 21.28 13.27
N MET A 438 -4.01 20.41 13.26
CA MET A 438 -4.08 19.18 14.05
C MET A 438 -4.15 19.53 15.53
N LYS A 439 -3.36 20.49 16.06
CA LYS A 439 -3.44 20.82 17.49
C LYS A 439 -4.86 21.14 18.01
N LYS A 440 -5.66 21.91 17.26
CA LYS A 440 -7.03 22.30 17.64
C LYS A 440 -8.08 21.19 17.55
N GLU A 441 -7.93 20.27 16.60
CA GLU A 441 -8.92 19.18 16.37
C GLU A 441 -8.47 17.82 16.94
N VAL A 442 -7.18 17.71 17.29
CA VAL A 442 -6.48 16.44 17.50
C VAL A 442 -5.69 16.41 18.83
N ILE A 443 -5.32 17.56 19.42
CA ILE A 443 -4.42 17.59 20.62
C ILE A 443 -5.05 18.28 21.84
N GLU A 444 -5.91 19.29 21.69
CA GLU A 444 -6.55 19.96 22.82
C GLU A 444 -8.06 19.73 22.85
N LYS A 445 -8.55 19.17 23.96
CA LYS A 445 -9.97 18.96 24.25
C LYS A 445 -10.71 20.30 24.27
N ALA A 446 -11.95 20.26 23.82
CA ALA A 446 -13.03 21.10 24.30
C ALA A 446 -12.90 21.33 25.82
N GLU A 447 -12.81 22.60 26.21
CA GLU A 447 -13.07 23.02 27.60
C GLU A 447 -14.50 22.68 28.02
#